data_AF-A0A956Y1Q9-F1
#
_entry.id   AF-A0A956Y1Q9-F1
#
_cell.length_a   1.000
_cell.length_b   1.000
_cell.length_c   1.000
_cell.angle_alpha   90.00
_cell.angle_beta   90.00
_cell.angle_gamma   90.00
#
_symmetry.space_group_name_H-M   'P 1'
#
loop_
_entity.id
_entity.type
_entity.pdbx_description
1 polymer ?
#
loop_
_entity_poly.entity_id
_entity_poly.type
_entity_poly.pdbx_seq_one_letter_code
_entity_poly.pdbx_strand_id
1 'polypeptide(L)'
;MQDSSGQSTAGMRECTYAAMDAWDDAMNKTYVELMMALSPASQDSLRQAQRAWLVFRDSQFALNDQVYMNDLNGTMYHVMASYANMDVVKRRAEELRNMMEIVKLK
;
A
#
# COMPACT_ATOMS: atom_id res chain seq x y z
N MET A 1 -23.45 -16.47 16.16
CA MET A 1 -23.32 -15.09 16.68
C MET A 1 -22.69 -14.28 15.56
N GLN A 2 -23.38 -13.25 15.08
CA GLN A 2 -22.82 -12.39 14.04
C GLN A 2 -21.75 -11.55 14.71
N ASP A 3 -20.50 -11.73 14.30
CA ASP A 3 -19.38 -10.97 14.82
C ASP A 3 -19.56 -9.49 14.44
N SER A 4 -20.06 -8.70 15.38
CA SER A 4 -20.27 -7.27 15.23
C SER A 4 -18.98 -6.46 15.33
N SER A 5 -17.82 -7.10 15.58
CA SER A 5 -16.53 -6.41 15.73
C SER A 5 -16.15 -5.63 14.47
N GLY A 6 -16.38 -6.21 13.28
CA GLY A 6 -16.16 -5.58 11.98
C GLY A 6 -17.05 -4.37 11.67
N GLN A 7 -18.10 -4.12 12.48
CA GLN A 7 -18.98 -2.94 12.36
C GLN A 7 -18.56 -1.79 13.29
N SER A 8 -17.59 -2.01 14.18
CA SER A 8 -17.01 -0.94 14.99
C SER A 8 -15.95 -0.18 14.20
N THR A 9 -15.70 1.09 14.54
CA THR A 9 -14.61 1.86 13.91
C THR A 9 -13.22 1.27 14.22
N ALA A 10 -13.06 0.58 15.34
CA ALA A 10 -11.84 -0.17 15.65
C ALA A 10 -11.68 -1.39 14.74
N GLY A 11 -12.70 -2.24 14.66
CA GLY A 11 -12.64 -3.44 13.81
C GLY A 11 -12.53 -3.12 12.32
N MET A 12 -13.18 -2.05 11.84
CA MET A 12 -12.97 -1.58 10.46
C MET A 12 -11.51 -1.18 10.20
N ARG A 13 -10.83 -0.56 11.16
CA ARG A 13 -9.39 -0.24 11.03
C ARG A 13 -8.53 -1.49 11.01
N GLU A 14 -8.81 -2.45 11.88
CA GLU A 14 -8.09 -3.74 11.91
C GLU A 14 -8.21 -4.48 10.59
N CYS A 15 -9.43 -4.57 10.01
CA CYS A 15 -9.63 -5.16 8.68
C CYS A 15 -8.82 -4.42 7.61
N THR A 16 -8.78 -3.09 7.67
CA THR A 16 -8.03 -2.28 6.70
C THR A 16 -6.52 -2.45 6.84
N TYR A 17 -6.00 -2.58 8.06
CA TYR A 17 -4.58 -2.88 8.28
C TYR A 17 -4.20 -4.27 7.78
N ALA A 18 -5.01 -5.29 8.06
CA ALA A 18 -4.79 -6.63 7.51
C ALA A 18 -4.81 -6.63 5.97
N ALA A 19 -5.70 -5.85 5.37
CA ALA A 19 -5.72 -5.68 3.91
C ALA A 19 -4.48 -4.94 3.39
N MET A 20 -4.02 -3.91 4.10
CA MET A 20 -2.78 -3.19 3.75
C MET A 20 -1.56 -4.10 3.81
N ASP A 21 -1.44 -4.94 4.84
CA ASP A 21 -0.34 -5.90 4.98
C ASP A 21 -0.36 -6.91 3.81
N ALA A 22 -1.54 -7.42 3.44
CA ALA A 22 -1.67 -8.31 2.28
C ALA A 22 -1.26 -7.64 0.96
N TRP A 23 -1.55 -6.34 0.79
CA TRP A 23 -1.09 -5.57 -0.37
C TRP A 23 0.42 -5.32 -0.35
N ASP A 24 1.02 -5.09 0.81
CA ASP A 24 2.48 -4.92 0.97
C ASP A 24 3.20 -6.23 0.63
N ASP A 25 2.71 -7.36 1.10
CA ASP A 25 3.22 -8.70 0.75
C ASP A 25 3.15 -8.94 -0.77
N ALA A 26 2.00 -8.63 -1.39
CA ALA A 26 1.83 -8.77 -2.84
C ALA A 26 2.76 -7.84 -3.64
N MET A 27 2.95 -6.61 -3.17
CA MET A 27 3.88 -5.64 -3.75
C MET A 27 5.32 -6.16 -3.68
N ASN A 28 5.78 -6.59 -2.50
CA ASN A 28 7.14 -7.07 -2.28
C ASN A 28 7.44 -8.34 -3.07
N LYS A 29 6.48 -9.27 -3.14
CA LYS A 29 6.58 -10.47 -3.99
C LYS A 29 6.79 -10.08 -5.46
N THR A 30 5.93 -9.21 -5.99
CA THR A 30 6.01 -8.79 -7.39
C THR A 30 7.29 -7.99 -7.69
N TYR A 31 7.75 -7.18 -6.74
CA TYR A 31 9.03 -6.48 -6.83
C TYR A 31 10.18 -7.47 -7.00
N VAL A 32 10.25 -8.54 -6.20
CA VAL A 32 11.29 -9.58 -6.31
C VAL A 32 11.20 -10.28 -7.66
N GLU A 33 10.00 -10.63 -8.13
CA GLU A 33 9.80 -11.26 -9.45
C GLU A 33 10.31 -10.38 -10.59
N LEU A 34 9.97 -9.08 -10.58
CA LEU A 34 10.50 -8.11 -11.53
C LEU A 34 12.02 -7.99 -11.47
N MET A 35 12.59 -7.96 -10.27
CA MET A 35 14.04 -7.90 -10.09
C MET A 35 14.75 -9.12 -10.70
N MET A 36 14.10 -10.28 -10.76
CA MET A 36 14.66 -11.47 -11.40
C MET A 36 14.49 -11.47 -12.93
N ALA A 37 13.44 -10.83 -13.45
CA ALA A 37 13.11 -10.85 -14.88
C ALA A 37 13.75 -9.71 -15.69
N LEU A 38 14.14 -8.62 -15.04
CA LEU A 38 14.67 -7.42 -15.69
C LEU A 38 16.19 -7.50 -15.97
N SER A 39 16.64 -6.72 -16.96
CA SER A 39 18.07 -6.51 -17.22
C SER A 39 18.75 -5.76 -16.06
N PRO A 40 20.08 -5.84 -15.90
CA PRO A 40 20.79 -5.16 -14.80
C PRO A 40 20.50 -3.65 -14.71
N ALA A 41 20.48 -2.96 -15.86
CA ALA A 41 20.17 -1.53 -15.90
C ALA A 41 18.72 -1.23 -15.44
N SER A 42 17.75 -2.05 -15.86
CA SER A 42 16.36 -1.89 -15.44
C SER A 42 16.14 -2.27 -13.96
N GLN A 43 16.89 -3.23 -13.43
CA GLN A 43 16.90 -3.56 -12.00
C GLN A 43 17.37 -2.37 -11.14
N ASP A 44 18.41 -1.66 -11.58
CA ASP A 44 18.88 -0.44 -10.88
C ASP A 44 17.83 0.66 -10.89
N SER A 45 17.17 0.89 -12.02
CA SER A 45 16.06 1.85 -12.11
C SER A 45 14.88 1.44 -11.22
N LEU A 46 14.51 0.15 -11.19
CA LEU A 46 13.43 -0.35 -10.33
C LEU A 46 13.76 -0.17 -8.84
N ARG A 47 15.00 -0.47 -8.42
CA ARG A 47 15.48 -0.22 -7.05
C ARG A 47 15.35 1.25 -6.67
N GLN A 48 15.79 2.16 -7.55
CA GLN A 48 15.71 3.59 -7.30
C GLN A 48 14.26 4.07 -7.21
N ALA A 49 13.40 3.65 -8.14
CA ALA A 49 11.98 3.98 -8.12
C ALA A 49 11.28 3.48 -6.85
N GLN A 50 11.56 2.24 -6.43
CA GLN A 50 10.97 1.67 -5.21
C GLN A 50 11.43 2.41 -3.94
N ARG A 51 12.70 2.79 -3.85
CA ARG A 51 13.22 3.59 -2.72
C ARG A 51 12.59 4.98 -2.67
N ALA A 52 12.46 5.65 -3.81
CA ALA A 52 11.78 6.95 -3.88
C ALA A 52 10.31 6.83 -3.49
N TRP A 53 9.63 5.75 -3.92
CA TRP A 53 8.26 5.47 -3.54
C TRP A 53 8.09 5.26 -2.02
N LEU A 54 9.04 4.58 -1.34
CA LEU A 54 8.98 4.42 0.12
C LEU A 54 9.01 5.77 0.85
N VAL A 55 9.88 6.70 0.41
CA VAL A 55 9.93 8.06 0.96
C VAL A 55 8.62 8.81 0.75
N PHE A 56 8.03 8.69 -0.45
CA PHE A 56 6.71 9.23 -0.72
C PHE A 56 5.63 8.61 0.17
N ARG A 57 5.58 7.27 0.30
CA ARG A 57 4.61 6.55 1.11
C ARG A 57 4.63 7.06 2.55
N ASP A 58 5.81 7.11 3.16
CA ASP A 58 5.96 7.51 4.55
C ASP A 58 5.52 8.98 4.75
N SER A 59 5.84 9.85 3.79
CA SER A 59 5.43 11.26 3.81
C SER A 59 3.92 11.41 3.61
N GLN A 60 3.32 10.61 2.72
CA GLN A 60 1.88 10.59 2.46
C GLN A 60 1.10 10.04 3.66
N PHE A 61 1.62 9.04 4.35
CA PHE A 61 1.02 8.50 5.58
C PHE A 61 1.01 9.57 6.67
N ALA A 62 2.14 10.26 6.87
CA ALA A 62 2.20 11.37 7.83
C ALA A 62 1.20 12.49 7.50
N LEU A 63 1.03 12.83 6.21
CA LEU A 63 0.02 13.79 5.78
C LEU A 63 -1.40 13.29 6.04
N ASN A 64 -1.70 12.03 5.72
CA ASN A 64 -3.02 11.45 5.97
C ASN A 64 -3.35 11.47 7.47
N ASP A 65 -2.40 11.09 8.33
CA ASP A 65 -2.58 11.12 9.78
C ASP A 65 -2.84 12.55 10.28
N GLN A 66 -2.10 13.54 9.79
CA GLN A 66 -2.34 14.95 10.13
C GLN A 66 -3.75 15.39 9.75
N VAL A 67 -4.14 15.19 8.48
CA VAL A 67 -5.43 15.66 7.97
C VAL A 67 -6.60 14.93 8.62
N TYR A 68 -6.55 13.60 8.73
CA TYR A 68 -7.69 12.80 9.15
C TYR A 68 -7.77 12.55 10.65
N MET A 69 -6.65 12.58 11.38
CA MET A 69 -6.64 12.28 12.82
C MET A 69 -6.44 13.53 13.68
N ASN A 70 -5.71 14.54 13.19
CA ASN A 70 -5.39 15.73 13.98
C ASN A 70 -6.29 16.91 13.63
N ASP A 71 -6.57 17.13 12.34
CA ASP A 71 -7.33 18.29 11.88
C ASP A 71 -8.86 18.05 11.88
N LEU A 72 -9.28 16.78 11.89
CA LEU A 72 -10.69 16.37 11.85
C LEU A 72 -11.10 15.60 13.11
N ASN A 73 -12.32 15.84 13.58
CA ASN A 73 -12.86 15.21 14.79
C ASN A 73 -13.79 14.04 14.44
N GLY A 74 -13.54 12.88 15.04
CA GLY A 74 -14.44 11.72 14.97
C GLY A 74 -13.75 10.45 14.50
N THR A 75 -14.10 9.32 15.11
CA THR A 75 -13.42 8.03 14.89
C THR A 75 -13.61 7.47 13.48
N MET A 76 -14.60 7.95 12.73
CA MET A 76 -14.77 7.60 11.31
C MET A 76 -13.61 8.12 10.45
N TYR A 77 -13.05 9.30 10.74
CA TYR A 77 -11.91 9.81 9.98
C TYR A 77 -10.66 8.96 10.18
N HIS A 78 -10.51 8.28 11.32
CA HIS A 78 -9.41 7.34 11.53
C HIS A 78 -9.54 6.10 10.65
N VAL A 79 -10.77 5.66 10.39
CA VAL A 79 -11.06 4.58 9.43
C VAL A 79 -10.69 5.04 8.02
N MET A 80 -11.08 6.27 7.65
CA MET A 80 -10.73 6.87 6.35
C MET A 80 -9.21 7.02 6.17
N ALA A 81 -8.48 7.43 7.20
CA ALA A 81 -7.02 7.51 7.20
C ALA A 81 -6.39 6.15 6.90
N SER A 82 -6.88 5.10 7.58
CA SER A 82 -6.41 3.73 7.40
C SER A 82 -6.66 3.26 5.95
N TYR A 83 -7.84 3.56 5.39
CA TYR A 83 -8.15 3.23 3.99
C TYR A 83 -7.29 4.00 3.00
N ALA A 84 -7.03 5.30 3.25
CA ALA A 84 -6.17 6.11 2.41
C ALA A 84 -4.74 5.54 2.39
N ASN A 85 -4.21 5.14 3.55
CA ASN A 85 -2.89 4.52 3.65
C ASN A 85 -2.83 3.17 2.90
N MET A 86 -3.86 2.33 3.06
CA MET A 86 -3.99 1.07 2.31
C MET A 86 -3.99 1.30 0.79
N ASP A 87 -4.72 2.31 0.30
CA ASP A 87 -4.81 2.60 -1.14
C ASP A 87 -3.46 3.01 -1.76
N VAL A 88 -2.60 3.71 -1.02
CA VAL A 88 -1.23 4.01 -1.46
C VAL A 88 -0.43 2.73 -1.72
N VAL A 89 -0.49 1.76 -0.82
CA VAL A 89 0.21 0.47 -0.95
C VAL A 89 -0.38 -0.35 -2.09
N LYS A 90 -1.72 -0.45 -2.15
CA LYS A 90 -2.44 -1.15 -3.20
C LYS A 90 -2.05 -0.66 -4.60
N ARG A 91 -2.06 0.66 -4.82
CA ARG A 91 -1.72 1.24 -6.13
C ARG A 91 -0.31 0.85 -6.58
N ARG A 92 0.65 0.82 -5.66
CA ARG A 92 2.02 0.38 -6.00
C ARG A 92 2.08 -1.11 -6.33
N ALA A 93 1.38 -1.95 -5.57
CA ALA A 93 1.27 -3.37 -5.87
C ALA A 93 0.69 -3.60 -7.29
N GLU A 94 -0.36 -2.86 -7.64
CA GLU A 94 -1.00 -2.92 -8.97
C GLU A 94 -0.07 -2.42 -10.08
N GLU A 95 0.66 -1.34 -9.86
CA GLU A 95 1.65 -0.81 -10.82
C GLU A 95 2.74 -1.84 -11.13
N LEU A 96 3.35 -2.43 -10.08
CA LEU A 96 4.38 -3.46 -10.25
C LEU A 96 3.81 -4.70 -10.94
N ARG A 97 2.60 -5.11 -10.58
CA ARG A 97 1.93 -6.25 -11.21
C ARG A 97 1.70 -6.01 -12.69
N ASN A 98 1.20 -4.84 -13.07
CA ASN A 98 1.00 -4.49 -14.47
C ASN A 98 2.32 -4.48 -15.25
N MET A 99 3.40 -3.97 -14.65
CA MET A 99 4.74 -4.04 -15.25
C MET A 99 5.18 -5.49 -15.47
N MET A 100 4.96 -6.36 -14.48
CA MET A 100 5.34 -7.77 -14.55
C MET A 100 4.56 -8.50 -15.66
N GLU A 101 3.26 -8.23 -15.79
CA GLU A 101 2.44 -8.81 -16.87
C GLU A 101 2.97 -8.41 -18.26
N ILE A 102 3.38 -7.15 -18.45
CA ILE A 102 3.99 -6.71 -19.72
C ILE A 102 5.34 -7.40 -19.94
N VAL A 103 6.16 -7.58 -18.91
CA VAL A 103 7.46 -8.26 -19.00
C VAL A 103 7.28 -9.72 -19.44
N LYS A 104 6.23 -10.42 -18.97
CA LYS A 104 5.94 -11.81 -19.33
C LYS A 104 5.48 -12.00 -20.79
N LEU A 105 5.05 -10.94 -21.47
CA LEU A 105 4.60 -11.00 -22.87
C LEU A 105 5.75 -10.93 -23.89
N LYS A 106 6.98 -10.66 -23.43
CA LYS A 106 8.19 -10.67 -24.27
C LYS A 106 8.66 -12.08 -24.55
#